data_AF-W1XND1-F1
#
_entry.id   AF-W1XND1-F1
#
_cell.length_a   1.000
_cell.length_b   1.000
_cell.length_c   1.000
_cell.angle_alpha   90.00
_cell.angle_beta   90.00
_cell.angle_gamma   90.00
#
_symmetry.space_group_name_H-M   'P 1'
#
loop_
_entity.id
_entity.type
_entity.pdbx_description
1 polymer ?
#
loop_
_entity_poly.entity_id
_entity_poly.type
_entity_poly.pdbx_seq_one_letter_code
_entity_poly.pdbx_strand_id
1 'polypeptide(L)' 'MFSRRSFLKYCSLAATSLGLGAGMAPKIAWALENKPRIPVVWIHGLECTCCTESFIRSAHPLAKDV' A
#
# COMPACT_ATOMS: atom_id res chain seq x y z
N MET A 1 13.59 -1.92 -8.10
CA MET A 1 13.55 -3.32 -8.57
C MET A 1 12.72 -4.15 -7.59
N PHE A 2 11.48 -4.48 -7.96
CA PHE A 2 10.54 -5.22 -7.11
C PHE A 2 10.90 -6.72 -7.17
N SER A 3 11.77 -7.18 -6.27
CA SER A 3 12.16 -8.60 -6.21
C SER A 3 11.06 -9.43 -5.56
N ARG A 4 10.85 -10.67 -6.03
CA ARG A 4 9.93 -11.67 -5.44
C ARG A 4 10.08 -11.78 -3.91
N ARG A 5 11.31 -11.60 -3.42
CA ARG A 5 11.62 -11.62 -1.99
C ARG A 5 11.06 -10.40 -1.23
N SER A 6 11.10 -9.21 -1.82
CA SER A 6 10.51 -8.00 -1.23
C SER A 6 8.98 -8.08 -1.20
N PHE A 7 8.38 -8.69 -2.23
CA PHE A 7 6.95 -8.93 -2.30
C PHE A 7 6.46 -9.90 -1.21
N LEU A 8 7.12 -11.05 -1.05
CA LEU A 8 6.75 -12.00 0.00
C LEU A 8 6.96 -11.41 1.41
N LYS A 9 8.03 -10.63 1.62
CA LYS A 9 8.22 -9.90 2.88
C LYS A 9 7.07 -8.94 3.16
N TYR A 10 6.61 -8.19 2.16
CA TYR A 10 5.46 -7.30 2.29
C TYR A 10 4.17 -8.06 2.62
N CYS A 11 3.89 -9.17 1.92
CA CYS A 11 2.72 -10.00 2.20
C CYS A 11 2.73 -10.57 3.62
N SER A 12 3.91 -11.01 4.10
CA SER A 12 4.07 -11.48 5.48
C SER A 12 3.89 -10.34 6.49
N LEU A 13 4.45 -9.15 6.22
CA LEU A 13 4.29 -7.97 7.09
C LEU A 13 2.84 -7.51 7.15
N ALA A 14 2.15 -7.50 6.02
CA ALA A 14 0.73 -7.17 5.92
C ALA A 14 -0.17 -8.21 6.62
N ALA A 15 0.16 -9.51 6.52
CA ALA A 15 -0.55 -10.54 7.26
C ALA A 15 -0.39 -10.33 8.77
N THR A 16 0.83 -10.08 9.24
CA THR A 16 1.11 -9.84 10.66
C THR A 16 0.47 -8.56 11.18
N SER A 17 0.51 -7.46 10.41
CA SER A 17 -0.12 -6.19 10.83
C SER A 17 -1.64 -6.29 10.94
N LEU A 18 -2.25 -7.20 10.18
CA LEU A 18 -3.68 -7.51 10.23
C LEU A 18 -4.01 -8.63 11.24
N GLY A 19 -3.02 -9.16 11.98
CA GLY A 19 -3.22 -10.27 12.92
C GLY A 19 -3.61 -11.61 12.26
N LEU A 20 -3.38 -11.74 10.94
CA LEU A 20 -3.73 -12.92 10.16
C LEU A 20 -2.61 -13.97 10.27
N GLY A 21 -2.97 -15.20 10.64
CA GLY A 21 -2.01 -16.32 10.78
C GLY A 21 -1.24 -16.64 9.49
N ALA A 22 -0.10 -17.34 9.63
CA ALA A 22 0.89 -17.58 8.55
C ALA A 22 0.33 -18.21 7.26
N GLY A 23 -0.84 -18.85 7.30
CA GLY A 23 -1.53 -19.38 6.12
C GLY A 23 -2.22 -18.32 5.23
N MET A 24 -2.34 -17.06 5.67
CA MET A 24 -2.98 -15.98 4.92
C MET A 24 -2.02 -15.18 4.04
N ALA A 25 -0.70 -15.22 4.30
CA ALA A 25 0.31 -14.59 3.46
C ALA A 25 0.24 -15.00 1.97
N PRO A 26 0.06 -16.29 1.60
CA PRO A 26 -0.11 -16.67 0.19
C PRO A 26 -1.44 -16.19 -0.43
N LYS A 27 -2.50 -16.05 0.38
CA LYS A 27 -3.78 -15.46 -0.10
C LYS A 27 -3.65 -13.96 -0.34
N ILE A 28 -2.89 -13.24 0.48
CA ILE A 28 -2.58 -11.83 0.28
C ILE A 28 -1.70 -11.64 -0.96
N ALA A 29 -0.70 -12.49 -1.16
CA ALA A 29 0.12 -12.48 -2.37
C ALA A 29 -0.73 -12.69 -3.64
N TRP A 30 -1.60 -13.71 -3.63
CA TRP A 30 -2.50 -13.97 -4.76
C TRP A 30 -3.49 -12.82 -5.00
N ALA A 31 -4.01 -12.21 -3.93
CA ALA A 31 -4.88 -11.05 -4.05
C ALA A 31 -4.15 -9.81 -4.59
N LEU A 32 -2.89 -9.57 -4.19
CA LEU A 32 -2.08 -8.46 -4.68
C LEU A 32 -1.66 -8.63 -6.15
N GLU A 33 -1.54 -9.88 -6.63
CA GLU A 33 -1.24 -10.18 -8.04
C GLU A 33 -2.49 -10.09 -8.94
N ASN A 34 -3.66 -10.53 -8.45
CA ASN A 34 -4.87 -10.64 -9.27
C ASN A 34 -5.87 -9.49 -9.07
N LYS A 35 -5.81 -8.73 -7.98
CA LYS A 35 -6.66 -7.56 -7.80
C LYS A 35 -5.96 -6.30 -8.30
N PRO A 36 -6.50 -5.61 -9.32
CA PRO A 36 -6.02 -4.29 -9.68
C PRO A 36 -6.20 -3.34 -8.49
N ARG A 37 -5.23 -2.45 -8.27
CA ARG A 37 -5.31 -1.40 -7.23
C ARG A 37 -6.53 -0.52 -7.49
N ILE A 38 -7.17 -0.05 -6.42
CA ILE A 38 -8.33 0.84 -6.49
C ILE A 38 -7.85 2.17 -7.10
N PRO A 39 -8.41 2.63 -8.23
CA PRO A 39 -8.00 3.90 -8.83
C PRO A 39 -8.46 5.06 -7.93
N VAL A 40 -7.50 5.89 -7.50
CA VAL A 40 -7.77 7.11 -6.73
C VAL A 40 -7.65 8.30 -7.67
N VAL A 41 -8.70 9.12 -7.75
CA VAL A 41 -8.69 10.36 -8.51
C VAL A 41 -8.42 11.51 -7.53
N TRP A 42 -7.35 12.25 -7.76
CA TRP A 42 -6.92 13.37 -6.92
C TRP A 42 -7.06 14.68 -7.70
N ILE A 43 -7.96 15.57 -7.28
CA ILE A 43 -8.34 16.78 -8.02
C ILE A 43 -7.98 18.01 -7.19
N HIS A 44 -7.31 18.96 -7.83
CA HIS A 44 -6.97 20.26 -7.24
C HIS A 44 -7.88 21.35 -7.78
N GLY A 45 -8.54 22.09 -6.88
CA GLY A 45 -9.33 23.27 -7.19
C GLY A 45 -8.58 24.56 -6.86
N LEU A 46 -9.16 25.38 -5.99
CA LEU A 46 -8.50 26.54 -5.40
C LEU A 46 -7.79 26.12 -4.10
N GLU A 47 -6.64 25.47 -4.23
CA GLU A 47 -5.86 24.89 -3.13
C GLU A 47 -4.52 25.63 -2.94
N CYS A 48 -4.05 25.72 -1.69
CA CYS A 48 -2.75 26.28 -1.30
C CYS A 48 -1.62 25.24 -1.21
N THR A 49 -1.78 24.09 -1.87
CA THR A 49 -0.93 22.89 -1.92
C THR A 49 -0.62 22.18 -0.59
N CYS A 50 -1.02 22.74 0.56
CA CYS A 50 -0.69 22.17 1.87
C CYS A 50 -1.33 20.78 2.12
N CYS A 51 -2.44 20.47 1.46
CA CYS A 51 -3.09 19.16 1.52
C CYS A 51 -2.20 18.08 0.85
N THR A 52 -1.57 18.42 -0.26
CA THR A 52 -0.61 17.55 -0.97
C THR A 52 0.68 17.39 -0.19
N GLU A 53 1.19 18.49 0.40
CA GLU A 53 2.38 18.41 1.26
C GLU A 53 2.14 17.49 2.46
N SER A 54 0.99 17.64 3.12
CA SER A 54 0.58 16.79 4.25
C SER A 54 0.49 15.32 3.83
N PHE A 55 -0.02 15.04 2.63
CA PHE A 55 -0.08 13.68 2.08
C PHE A 55 1.31 13.07 1.87
N ILE A 56 2.26 13.82 1.28
CA ILE A 56 3.65 13.34 1.06
C ILE A 56 4.37 13.08 2.39
N ARG A 57 4.07 13.86 3.43
CA ARG A 57 4.67 13.72 4.77
C ARG A 57 3.94 12.71 5.67
N SER A 58 2.88 12.06 5.19
CA SER A 58 2.16 11.05 5.96
C SER A 58 3.06 9.85 6.25
N ALA A 59 3.08 9.42 7.51
CA ALA A 59 3.99 8.36 7.96
C ALA A 59 3.39 6.95 7.78
N HIS A 60 2.07 6.83 7.85
CA HIS A 60 1.35 5.56 7.81
C HIS A 60 -0.01 5.74 7.10
N PRO A 61 -0.13 5.43 5.79
CA PRO A 61 0.88 4.93 4.85
C PRO A 61 1.83 6.03 4.35
N LEU A 62 3.00 5.65 3.82
CA LEU A 62 3.87 6.58 3.09
C LEU A 62 3.31 6.79 1.68
N ALA A 63 3.54 7.96 1.07
CA ALA A 63 3.08 8.24 -0.30
C ALA A 63 3.67 7.30 -1.38
N LYS A 64 4.73 6.55 -1.08
CA LYS A 64 5.28 5.50 -1.95
C LYS A 64 4.53 4.16 -1.85
N ASP A 65 3.71 3.99 -0.82
CA ASP A 65 3.00 2.75 -0.51
C ASP A 65 1.60 2.72 -1.16
N VAL A 66 1.13 3.87 -1.68
CA VAL A 66 -0.10 4.01 -2.48
C VAL A 66 0.14 3.77 -3.97
#